data_AF-A0A7C4ZJ69-F1
#
_entry.id   AF-A0A7C4ZJ69-F1
#
_cell.length_a   1.000
_cell.length_b   1.000
_cell.length_c   1.000
_cell.angle_alpha   90.00
_cell.angle_beta   90.00
_cell.angle_gamma   90.00
#
_symmetry.space_group_name_H-M   'P 1'
#
loop_
_entity.id
_entity.type
_entity.pdbx_description
1 polymer ?
#
loop_
_entity_poly.entity_id
_entity_poly.type
_entity_poly.pdbx_seq_one_letter_code
_entity_poly.pdbx_strand_id
1 'polypeptide(L)'
;MSIDQTAFQPETAKRAAPLSLWRAMRDFLCLLHNLFGGPADIAERRLIERKRHMLMLPWLRAGEAFLRRLVYIEALALLADAPPLAPLRAARPRRRRWIEVYPDKPEGWPVHFRMFEAKRSARRGARRRGARQPPIWIPAAFRPQRP
;
A
#
# COMPACT_ATOMS: atom_id res chain seq x y z
N MET A 1 23.55 19.76 21.34
CA MET A 1 22.15 19.32 21.13
C MET A 1 22.08 17.84 21.45
N SER A 2 21.73 17.51 22.69
CA SER A 2 21.60 16.14 23.16
C SER A 2 20.33 15.54 22.59
N ILE A 3 20.45 14.47 21.80
CA ILE A 3 19.31 13.64 21.43
C ILE A 3 18.99 12.83 22.68
N ASP A 4 17.95 13.23 23.41
CA ASP A 4 17.34 12.40 24.43
C ASP A 4 16.84 11.13 23.73
N GLN A 5 17.69 10.11 23.71
CA GLN A 5 17.31 8.73 23.45
C GLN A 5 16.36 8.35 24.57
N THR A 6 15.08 8.69 24.42
CA THR A 6 14.00 8.03 25.15
C THR A 6 14.15 6.57 24.76
N ALA A 7 14.77 5.82 25.66
CA ALA A 7 15.00 4.40 25.50
C ALA A 7 13.66 3.77 25.13
N PHE A 8 13.53 3.38 23.87
CA PHE A 8 12.56 2.36 23.49
C PHE A 8 13.02 1.13 24.25
N GLN A 9 12.57 1.01 25.51
CA GLN A 9 12.72 -0.18 26.30
C GLN A 9 11.78 -1.18 25.63
N PRO A 10 12.26 -2.19 24.88
CA PRO A 10 11.40 -3.31 24.61
C PRO A 10 11.30 -4.04 25.94
N GLU A 11 10.44 -3.53 26.84
CA GLU A 11 9.71 -4.34 27.80
C GLU A 11 9.48 -5.68 27.11
N THR A 12 9.94 -6.77 27.71
CA THR A 12 10.03 -8.12 27.14
C THR A 12 8.63 -8.64 26.79
N ALA A 13 8.01 -8.02 25.78
CA ALA A 13 6.75 -8.40 25.21
C ALA A 13 7.00 -9.76 24.62
N LYS A 14 6.32 -10.76 25.18
CA LYS A 14 6.37 -12.14 24.73
C LYS A 14 5.94 -12.15 23.27
N ARG A 15 6.93 -12.16 22.37
CA ARG A 15 6.71 -12.08 20.92
C ARG A 15 5.96 -13.30 20.49
N ALA A 16 4.85 -13.11 19.78
CA ALA A 16 4.07 -14.21 19.26
C ALA A 16 4.65 -14.73 17.94
N ALA A 17 5.24 -13.84 17.13
CA ALA A 17 5.84 -14.27 15.87
C ALA A 17 7.20 -14.94 16.11
N PRO A 18 7.50 -16.05 15.38
CA PRO A 18 8.77 -16.74 15.51
C PRO A 18 9.97 -15.81 15.25
N LEU A 19 11.02 -15.93 16.08
CA LEU A 19 12.22 -15.09 15.95
C LEU A 19 12.93 -15.28 14.60
N SER A 20 12.89 -16.50 14.04
CA SER A 20 13.41 -16.81 12.71
C SER A 20 12.77 -15.94 11.62
N LEU A 21 11.47 -15.68 11.75
CA LEU A 21 10.70 -14.88 10.81
C LEU A 21 11.11 -13.40 10.87
N TRP A 22 11.31 -12.88 12.08
CA TRP A 22 11.85 -11.54 12.30
C TRP A 22 13.28 -11.38 11.76
N ARG A 23 14.13 -12.40 11.93
CA ARG A 23 15.49 -12.40 11.37
C ARG A 23 15.47 -12.39 9.84
N ALA A 24 14.67 -13.26 9.23
CA ALA A 24 14.51 -13.29 7.77
C ALA A 24 14.00 -11.94 7.23
N MET A 25 13.08 -11.27 7.93
CA MET A 25 12.63 -9.93 7.54
C MET A 25 13.74 -8.87 7.67
N ARG A 26 14.55 -8.92 8.74
CA ARG A 26 15.72 -8.05 8.89
C ARG A 26 16.70 -8.25 7.73
N ASP A 27 17.04 -9.50 7.42
CA ASP A 27 17.97 -9.82 6.33
C ASP A 27 17.43 -9.33 4.98
N PHE A 28 16.12 -9.48 4.76
CA PHE A 28 15.45 -8.94 3.58
C PHE A 28 15.54 -7.41 3.51
N LEU A 29 15.34 -6.69 4.62
CA LEU A 29 15.47 -5.23 4.66
C LEU A 29 16.93 -4.78 4.41
N CYS A 30 17.90 -5.48 4.98
CA CYS A 30 19.32 -5.24 4.69
C CYS A 30 19.64 -5.46 3.21
N LEU A 31 19.08 -6.51 2.59
CA LEU A 31 19.21 -6.75 1.16
C LEU A 31 18.61 -5.61 0.33
N LEU A 32 17.42 -5.12 0.68
CA LEU A 32 16.83 -3.96 0.00
C LEU A 32 17.69 -2.70 0.11
N HIS A 33 18.23 -2.45 1.30
CA HIS A 33 19.13 -1.34 1.52
C HIS A 33 20.39 -1.43 0.65
N ASN A 34 21.00 -2.62 0.58
CA ASN A 34 22.18 -2.85 -0.26
C ASN A 34 21.87 -2.73 -1.76
N LEU A 35 20.67 -3.14 -2.21
CA LEU A 35 20.28 -3.09 -3.63
C LEU A 35 19.86 -1.69 -4.09
N PHE A 36 19.15 -0.94 -3.25
CA PHE A 36 18.49 0.30 -3.66
C PHE A 36 19.04 1.57 -3.00
N GLY A 37 19.85 1.43 -1.94
CA GLY A 37 20.39 2.51 -1.14
C GLY A 37 19.56 2.81 0.12
N GLY A 38 19.91 3.89 0.80
CA GLY A 38 19.16 4.37 1.96
C GLY A 38 17.77 4.89 1.59
N PRO A 39 16.77 4.75 2.49
CA PRO A 39 15.46 5.37 2.27
C PRO A 39 15.57 6.91 2.17
N ALA A 40 16.52 7.54 2.87
CA ALA A 40 16.82 8.97 2.76
C ALA A 40 17.29 9.33 1.34
N ASP A 41 18.27 8.60 0.79
CA ASP A 41 18.77 8.81 -0.58
C ASP A 41 17.66 8.66 -1.63
N ILE A 42 16.71 7.74 -1.40
CA ILE A 42 15.57 7.52 -2.29
C ILE A 42 14.57 8.69 -2.19
N ALA A 43 14.33 9.20 -0.98
CA ALA A 43 13.43 10.33 -0.73
C ALA A 43 14.00 11.65 -1.27
N GLU A 44 15.30 11.89 -1.07
CA GLU A 44 16.01 13.08 -1.55
C GLU A 44 15.95 13.23 -3.07
N ARG A 45 16.02 12.11 -3.79
CA ARG A 45 15.96 12.13 -5.26
C ARG A 45 14.65 12.71 -5.81
N ARG A 46 13.58 12.80 -5.00
CA ARG A 46 12.20 13.30 -5.28
C ARG A 46 11.48 12.70 -6.51
N LEU A 47 12.22 12.23 -7.51
CA LEU A 47 11.80 11.60 -8.75
C LEU A 47 12.69 10.38 -8.97
N ILE A 48 12.08 9.19 -8.91
CA ILE A 48 12.77 7.93 -9.24
C ILE A 48 12.51 7.63 -10.72
N GLU A 49 13.57 7.32 -11.46
CA GLU A 49 13.42 6.91 -12.86
C GLU A 49 12.47 5.70 -12.96
N ARG A 50 11.55 5.73 -13.94
CA ARG A 50 10.51 4.71 -14.09
C ARG A 50 11.07 3.29 -14.14
N LYS A 51 12.21 3.06 -14.79
CA LYS A 51 12.86 1.75 -14.87
C LYS A 51 13.28 1.25 -13.49
N ARG A 52 13.96 2.08 -12.71
CA ARG A 52 14.38 1.77 -11.33
C ARG A 52 13.18 1.56 -10.41
N HIS A 53 12.15 2.39 -10.52
CA HIS A 53 10.90 2.21 -9.77
C HIS A 53 10.23 0.86 -10.11
N MET A 54 10.14 0.50 -11.38
CA MET A 54 9.56 -0.78 -11.80
C MET A 54 10.35 -1.99 -11.31
N LEU A 55 11.68 -1.87 -11.20
CA LEU A 55 12.53 -2.91 -10.61
C LEU A 55 12.34 -3.01 -9.10
N MET A 56 12.23 -1.88 -8.39
CA MET A 56 12.10 -1.83 -6.93
C MET A 56 10.70 -2.24 -6.42
N LEU A 57 9.65 -1.95 -7.20
CA LEU A 57 8.26 -2.13 -6.78
C LEU A 57 7.89 -3.56 -6.35
N PRO A 58 8.28 -4.64 -7.07
CA PRO A 58 7.99 -6.02 -6.64
C PRO A 58 8.64 -6.36 -5.29
N TRP A 59 9.86 -5.90 -5.07
CA TRP A 59 10.60 -6.12 -3.83
C TRP A 59 9.94 -5.42 -2.65
N LEU A 60 9.54 -4.16 -2.82
CA LEU A 60 8.80 -3.43 -1.79
C LEU A 60 7.46 -4.10 -1.47
N ARG A 61 6.75 -4.62 -2.48
CA ARG A 61 5.50 -5.36 -2.25
C ARG A 61 5.70 -6.66 -1.50
N ALA A 62 6.79 -7.39 -1.78
CA ALA A 62 7.15 -8.59 -1.03
C ALA A 62 7.47 -8.25 0.44
N GLY A 63 8.27 -7.21 0.68
CA GLY A 63 8.55 -6.71 2.02
C GLY A 63 7.31 -6.27 2.78
N GLU A 64 6.41 -5.54 2.12
CA GLU A 64 5.12 -5.13 2.70
C GLU A 64 4.25 -6.34 3.05
N ALA A 65 4.15 -7.33 2.17
CA ALA A 65 3.41 -8.57 2.45
C ALA A 65 3.99 -9.32 3.66
N PHE A 66 5.32 -9.37 3.74
CA PHE A 66 6.01 -10.04 4.82
C PHE A 66 5.79 -9.32 6.17
N LEU A 67 5.98 -7.99 6.19
CA LEU A 67 5.73 -7.16 7.37
C LEU A 67 4.28 -7.27 7.84
N ARG A 68 3.31 -7.23 6.92
CA ARG A 68 1.88 -7.41 7.24
C ARG A 68 1.62 -8.73 7.94
N ARG A 69 2.25 -9.82 7.49
CA ARG A 69 2.11 -11.13 8.12
C ARG A 69 2.67 -11.15 9.54
N LEU A 70 3.85 -10.55 9.76
CA LEU A 70 4.45 -10.41 11.09
C LEU A 70 3.54 -9.63 12.04
N VAL A 71 3.10 -8.44 11.63
CA VAL A 71 2.20 -7.60 12.43
C VAL A 71 0.88 -8.31 12.72
N TYR A 72 0.35 -9.06 11.76
CA TYR A 72 -0.88 -9.83 11.96
C TYR A 72 -0.73 -10.92 13.01
N ILE A 73 0.40 -11.64 13.03
CA ILE A 73 0.67 -12.67 14.06
C ILE A 73 0.73 -12.03 15.45
N GLU A 74 1.45 -10.91 15.59
CA GLU A 74 1.53 -10.19 16.87
C GLU A 74 0.16 -9.63 17.30
N ALA A 75 -0.61 -9.06 16.36
CA ALA A 75 -1.93 -8.53 16.64
C ALA A 75 -2.92 -9.64 17.07
N LEU A 76 -2.84 -10.83 16.48
CA LEU A 76 -3.67 -11.97 16.89
C LEU A 76 -3.37 -12.42 18.33
N ALA A 77 -2.10 -12.38 18.75
CA ALA A 77 -1.76 -12.70 20.13
C ALA A 77 -2.33 -11.67 21.12
N LEU A 78 -2.34 -10.39 20.75
CA LEU A 78 -2.98 -9.35 21.57
C LEU A 78 -4.51 -9.46 21.60
N LEU A 79 -5.12 -10.00 20.55
CA LEU A 79 -6.56 -10.20 20.47
C LEU A 79 -7.06 -11.35 21.36
N ALA A 80 -6.20 -12.29 21.75
CA ALA A 80 -6.58 -13.41 22.62
C ALA A 80 -7.15 -12.93 23.96
N ASP A 81 -6.65 -11.81 24.48
CA ASP A 81 -7.06 -11.22 25.76
C ASP A 81 -8.02 -10.02 25.58
N ALA A 82 -8.42 -9.70 24.34
CA ALA A 82 -9.19 -8.50 24.04
C ALA A 82 -10.72 -8.76 24.04
N PRO A 83 -11.52 -7.78 24.48
CA PRO A 83 -12.97 -7.86 24.40
C PRO A 83 -13.46 -7.90 22.93
N PRO A 84 -14.67 -8.45 22.68
CA PRO A 84 -15.20 -8.59 21.33
C PRO A 84 -15.28 -7.23 20.61
N LEU A 85 -14.83 -7.22 19.34
CA LEU A 85 -14.77 -6.02 18.52
C LEU A 85 -16.17 -5.43 18.30
N ALA A 86 -16.31 -4.13 18.59
CA ALA A 86 -17.51 -3.37 18.24
C ALA A 86 -17.79 -3.41 16.73
N PRO A 87 -19.06 -3.32 16.30
CA PRO A 87 -19.42 -3.39 14.88
C PRO A 87 -18.71 -2.31 14.06
N LEU A 88 -18.16 -2.73 12.91
CA LEU A 88 -17.46 -1.87 11.97
C LEU A 88 -18.38 -0.72 11.51
N ARG A 89 -18.00 0.52 11.82
CA ARG A 89 -18.69 1.72 11.33
C ARG A 89 -18.71 1.74 9.80
N ALA A 90 -19.82 2.20 9.22
CA ALA A 90 -19.98 2.34 7.78
C ALA A 90 -18.85 3.18 7.16
N ALA A 91 -18.38 2.78 5.98
CA ALA A 91 -17.27 3.43 5.31
C ALA A 91 -17.62 4.89 4.95
N ARG A 92 -16.88 5.85 5.51
CA ARG A 92 -17.03 7.28 5.20
C ARG A 92 -16.33 7.61 3.88
N PRO A 93 -16.91 8.46 3.00
CA PRO A 93 -16.25 8.88 1.76
C PRO A 93 -14.92 9.58 2.05
N ARG A 94 -13.83 9.08 1.45
CA ARG A 94 -12.47 9.60 1.62
C ARG A 94 -12.28 10.85 0.76
N ARG A 95 -12.05 12.02 1.38
CA ARG A 95 -11.57 13.22 0.69
C ARG A 95 -10.06 13.11 0.50
N ARG A 96 -9.56 13.33 -0.72
CA ARG A 96 -8.12 13.41 -0.98
C ARG A 96 -7.62 14.73 -0.40
N ARG A 97 -6.63 14.67 0.48
CA ARG A 97 -5.88 15.83 0.97
C ARG A 97 -4.46 15.72 0.46
N TRP A 98 -3.87 16.84 0.08
CA TRP A 98 -2.43 16.94 -0.12
C TRP A 98 -1.76 16.71 1.23
N ILE A 99 -0.74 15.85 1.26
CA ILE A 99 0.05 15.59 2.45
C ILE A 99 1.47 15.99 2.12
N GLU A 100 2.00 16.95 2.88
CA GLU A 100 3.40 17.33 2.82
C GLU A 100 4.22 16.23 3.49
N VAL A 101 5.26 15.78 2.81
CA VAL A 101 6.18 14.76 3.30
C VAL A 101 7.55 15.41 3.46
N TYR A 102 7.98 15.55 4.72
CA TYR A 102 9.26 16.15 5.07
C TYR A 102 10.32 15.05 5.24
N PRO A 103 11.43 15.08 4.48
CA PRO A 103 12.47 14.05 4.56
C PRO A 103 13.06 13.89 5.97
N ASP A 104 13.18 15.02 6.68
CA ASP A 104 13.86 15.11 7.98
C ASP A 104 13.00 14.62 9.15
N LYS A 105 11.73 14.29 8.91
CA LYS A 105 10.75 13.87 9.92
C LYS A 105 10.01 12.61 9.49
N PRO A 106 10.69 11.45 9.40
CA PRO A 106 10.10 10.19 8.96
C PRO A 106 8.95 9.73 9.87
N GLU A 107 8.95 10.10 11.14
CA GLU A 107 7.90 9.79 12.12
C GLU A 107 6.54 10.41 11.78
N GLY A 108 6.53 11.51 11.01
CA GLY A 108 5.29 12.17 10.57
C GLY A 108 4.68 11.56 9.31
N TRP A 109 5.34 10.57 8.70
CA TRP A 109 4.92 10.06 7.40
C TRP A 109 3.63 9.23 7.53
N PRO A 110 2.60 9.48 6.69
CA PRO A 110 1.41 8.66 6.67
C PRO A 110 1.72 7.28 6.09
N VAL A 111 1.92 6.27 6.95
CA VAL A 111 2.09 4.89 6.50
C VAL A 111 0.77 4.14 6.68
N HIS A 112 0.30 3.52 5.60
CA HIS A 112 -0.91 2.70 5.62
C HIS A 112 -0.59 1.30 5.11
N PHE A 113 -0.70 0.30 5.99
CA PHE A 113 -0.57 -1.11 5.61
C PHE A 113 -1.95 -1.68 5.33
N ARG A 114 -2.15 -2.23 4.13
CA ARG A 114 -3.41 -2.90 3.81
C ARG A 114 -3.34 -4.35 4.28
N MET A 115 -3.74 -4.62 5.52
CA MET A 115 -3.67 -5.95 6.14
C MET A 115 -4.24 -7.06 5.26
N PHE A 116 -5.41 -6.83 4.66
CA PHE A 116 -6.04 -7.79 3.76
C PHE A 116 -5.81 -7.39 2.31
N GLU A 117 -5.38 -8.34 1.49
CA GLU A 117 -5.40 -8.13 0.05
C GLU A 117 -6.84 -7.84 -0.37
N ALA A 118 -7.10 -6.63 -0.83
CA ALA A 118 -8.35 -6.41 -1.51
C ALA A 118 -8.34 -7.31 -2.74
N LYS A 119 -9.28 -8.26 -2.78
CA LYS A 119 -9.64 -8.99 -4.00
C LYS A 119 -9.59 -7.96 -5.12
N ARG A 120 -8.65 -8.12 -6.05
CA ARG A 120 -8.55 -7.26 -7.23
C ARG A 120 -9.91 -7.38 -7.89
N SER A 121 -10.79 -6.41 -7.64
CA SER A 121 -12.11 -6.45 -8.23
C SER A 121 -11.87 -6.59 -9.74
N ALA A 122 -12.47 -7.60 -10.35
CA ALA A 122 -12.31 -7.94 -11.77
C ALA A 122 -12.81 -6.81 -12.72
N ARG A 123 -12.92 -5.58 -12.23
CA ARG A 123 -13.35 -4.38 -12.94
C ARG A 123 -12.39 -3.94 -14.05
N ARG A 124 -11.19 -4.54 -14.17
CA ARG A 124 -10.35 -4.35 -15.36
C ARG A 124 -10.85 -5.13 -16.59
N GLY A 125 -11.75 -6.11 -16.44
CA GLY A 125 -12.33 -6.86 -17.56
C GLY A 125 -13.58 -6.23 -18.18
N ALA A 126 -14.38 -5.47 -17.41
CA ALA A 126 -15.69 -5.01 -17.87
C ALA A 126 -15.64 -3.81 -18.85
N ARG A 127 -14.54 -3.06 -18.91
CA ARG A 127 -14.43 -1.90 -19.83
C ARG A 127 -14.01 -2.25 -21.27
N ARG A 128 -13.76 -3.53 -21.59
CA ARG A 128 -13.41 -3.94 -22.97
C ARG A 128 -14.56 -4.56 -23.78
N ARG A 129 -15.75 -4.75 -23.21
CA ARG A 129 -16.95 -5.21 -23.96
C ARG A 129 -18.06 -4.14 -24.07
N GLY A 130 -17.67 -2.86 -24.13
CA GLY A 130 -18.61 -1.74 -24.24
C GLY A 130 -18.27 -0.72 -25.34
N ALA A 131 -17.34 -1.04 -26.24
CA ALA A 131 -16.97 -0.16 -27.34
C ALA A 131 -16.80 -0.98 -28.62
N ARG A 132 -17.90 -1.12 -29.36
CA ARG A 132 -18.04 -1.18 -30.83
C ARG A 132 -19.45 -1.73 -31.17
N GLN A 133 -20.50 -1.00 -30.81
CA GLN A 133 -21.54 -0.81 -31.80
C GLN A 133 -21.07 0.42 -32.60
N PRO A 134 -20.77 0.30 -33.90
CA PRO A 134 -20.55 1.49 -34.72
C PRO A 134 -21.85 2.31 -34.72
N PRO A 135 -21.78 3.64 -34.84
CA PRO A 135 -22.98 4.42 -35.13
C PRO A 135 -23.54 3.90 -36.45
N ILE A 136 -24.79 3.45 -36.45
CA ILE A 136 -25.54 3.21 -37.68
C ILE A 136 -25.63 4.57 -38.36
N TRP A 137 -24.81 4.79 -39.38
CA TRP A 137 -24.91 5.95 -40.24
C TRP A 137 -26.20 5.78 -41.05
N ILE A 138 -27.25 6.50 -40.66
CA ILE A 138 -28.48 6.59 -41.45
C ILE A 138 -28.19 7.61 -42.56
N PRO A 139 -28.18 7.24 -43.84
CA PRO A 139 -28.03 8.20 -44.92
C PRO A 139 -29.21 9.18 -44.91
N ALA A 140 -28.93 10.48 -45.00
CA ALA A 140 -29.91 11.55 -45.06
C ALA A 140 -30.62 11.62 -46.43
N ALA A 141 -31.30 10.54 -46.83
CA ALA A 141 -32.00 10.47 -48.10
C ALA A 141 -33.36 9.75 -47.97
N PHE A 142 -34.29 10.36 -47.25
CA PHE A 142 -35.72 10.21 -47.53
C PHE A 142 -36.52 11.32 -46.84
N ARG A 143 -36.63 12.49 -47.48
CA ARG A 143 -37.75 13.42 -47.19
C ARG A 143 -38.84 13.10 -48.22
N PRO A 144 -40.00 12.53 -47.83
CA PRO A 144 -41.15 12.50 -48.72
C PRO A 144 -41.67 13.92 -48.88
N GLN A 145 -41.74 14.40 -50.13
CA GLN A 145 -42.54 15.58 -50.43
C GLN A 145 -44.01 15.22 -50.20
N ARG A 146 -44.70 15.99 -49.37
CA ARG A 146 -46.16 15.89 -49.23
C ARG A 146 -46.84 16.51 -50.46
N PRO A 147 -47.99 15.96 -50.88
CA PRO A 147 -48.77 16.44 -52.02
C PRO A 147 -49.32 17.85 -51.80
#